data_AF-A0A1I9HZS4-F1
#
_entry.id   AF-A0A1I9HZS4-F1
#
_cell.length_a   1.000
_cell.length_b   1.000
_cell.length_c   1.000
_cell.angle_alpha   90.00
_cell.angle_beta   90.00
_cell.angle_gamma   90.00
#
_symmetry.space_group_name_H-M   'P 1'
#
loop_
_entity.id
_entity.type
_entity.pdbx_description
1 polymer ?
#
loop_
_entity_poly.entity_id
_entity_poly.type
_entity_poly.pdbx_seq_one_letter_code
_entity_poly.pdbx_strand_id
1 'polypeptide(L)'
;PMEVQAGQKPKLRQVGPFCYQEWKSKVSILDNDEEDTMNYNPVDVFIAYPISDDCISGDTEVTILHPLIVGMVNTVNRQKPAMLNLVAKAIKSIYKDPQSVYLTAKAKDILFDSVVIDCSVKDFAGKAVCTQLRTEAKDLKHLSDTELGFSLLGPKNGTPGK
;
A
#
# COMPACT_ATOMS: atom_id res chain seq x y z
N PRO A 1 17.03 -9.50 6.94
CA PRO A 1 15.68 -9.38 7.54
C PRO A 1 15.55 -10.11 8.89
N MET A 2 15.85 -11.41 8.95
CA MET A 2 15.70 -12.21 10.17
C MET A 2 16.59 -11.76 11.33
N GLU A 3 17.86 -11.41 11.05
CA GLU A 3 18.77 -10.85 12.07
C GLU A 3 18.18 -9.58 12.71
N VAL A 4 17.56 -8.72 11.90
CA VAL A 4 16.96 -7.46 12.37
C VAL A 4 15.72 -7.73 13.22
N GLN A 5 14.91 -8.72 12.85
CA GLN A 5 13.79 -9.19 13.66
C GLN A 5 14.24 -9.73 15.03
N ALA A 6 15.47 -10.26 15.11
CA ALA A 6 16.11 -10.67 16.37
C ALA A 6 16.82 -9.52 17.12
N GLY A 7 16.66 -8.27 16.68
CA GLY A 7 17.21 -7.08 17.34
C GLY A 7 18.56 -6.58 16.81
N GLN A 8 19.10 -7.18 15.74
CA GLN A 8 20.34 -6.70 15.12
C GLN A 8 20.13 -5.42 14.32
N LYS A 9 21.22 -4.66 14.09
CA LYS A 9 21.18 -3.43 13.30
C LYS A 9 20.86 -3.74 11.82
N PRO A 10 19.90 -3.03 11.18
CA PRO A 10 19.62 -3.19 9.76
C PRO A 10 20.85 -2.87 8.89
N LYS A 11 21.12 -3.74 7.92
CA LYS A 11 22.06 -3.50 6.81
C LYS A 11 21.24 -3.26 5.55
N LEU A 12 21.28 -2.04 5.02
CA LEU A 12 20.48 -1.63 3.86
C LEU A 12 21.37 -1.47 2.63
N ARG A 13 20.76 -1.66 1.45
CA ARG A 13 21.36 -1.36 0.15
C ARG A 13 20.35 -0.56 -0.66
N GLN A 14 20.81 0.51 -1.30
CA GLN A 14 19.97 1.27 -2.23
C GLN A 14 19.68 0.43 -3.48
N VAL A 15 18.42 0.43 -3.92
CA VAL A 15 17.95 -0.24 -5.13
C VAL A 15 17.11 0.77 -5.90
N GLY A 16 17.58 1.20 -7.07
CA GLY A 16 16.96 2.25 -7.88
C GLY A 16 17.99 2.97 -8.76
N PRO A 17 17.53 3.93 -9.59
CA PRO A 17 16.18 4.49 -9.61
C PRO A 17 15.13 3.62 -10.32
N PHE A 18 13.91 3.60 -9.78
CA PHE A 18 12.72 3.14 -10.51
C PHE A 18 12.08 4.36 -11.19
N CYS A 19 12.11 4.40 -12.52
CA CYS A 19 11.73 5.59 -13.26
C CYS A 19 10.28 5.56 -13.71
N TYR A 20 9.58 6.67 -13.48
CA TYR A 20 8.21 6.91 -13.90
C TYR A 20 8.11 8.32 -14.48
N GLN A 21 7.36 8.45 -15.57
CA GLN A 21 6.92 9.75 -16.06
C GLN A 21 5.62 10.11 -15.32
N GLU A 22 5.62 11.27 -14.66
CA GLU A 22 4.44 11.80 -13.99
C GLU A 22 3.69 12.76 -14.91
N TRP A 23 2.40 12.50 -15.12
CA TRP A 23 1.49 13.35 -15.87
C TRP A 23 0.51 13.99 -14.89
N LYS A 24 0.51 15.33 -14.84
CA LYS A 24 -0.37 16.10 -13.95
C LYS A 24 -1.48 16.77 -14.76
N SER A 25 -2.72 16.65 -14.31
CA SER A 25 -3.88 17.33 -14.91
C SER A 25 -4.79 17.91 -13.84
N LYS A 26 -5.66 18.84 -14.26
CA LYS A 26 -6.67 19.48 -13.42
C LYS A 26 -8.03 19.11 -13.95
N VAL A 27 -8.91 18.61 -13.10
CA VAL A 27 -10.31 18.27 -13.44
C VAL A 27 -11.28 18.99 -12.52
N SER A 28 -12.56 18.99 -12.87
CA SER A 28 -13.62 19.65 -12.07
C SER A 28 -13.31 21.12 -11.77
N ILE A 29 -12.90 21.86 -12.80
CA ILE A 29 -12.55 23.28 -12.67
C ILE A 29 -13.83 24.08 -12.41
N LEU A 30 -13.87 24.80 -11.30
CA LEU A 30 -14.97 25.68 -10.90
C LEU A 30 -14.40 27.09 -10.71
N ASP A 31 -14.88 28.01 -11.52
CA ASP A 31 -14.54 29.43 -11.41
C ASP A 31 -15.48 30.13 -10.44
N ASN A 32 -14.95 31.03 -9.63
CA ASN A 32 -15.70 31.86 -8.70
C ASN A 32 -15.31 33.33 -8.95
N ASP A 33 -16.04 33.96 -9.87
CA ASP A 33 -15.82 35.33 -10.31
C ASP A 33 -15.96 36.36 -9.17
N GLU A 34 -16.81 36.11 -8.17
CA GLU A 34 -17.02 37.04 -7.05
C GLU A 34 -15.80 37.11 -6.13
N GLU A 35 -15.11 35.98 -5.96
CA GLU A 35 -13.92 35.87 -5.10
C GLU A 35 -12.60 35.96 -5.90
N ASP A 36 -12.66 36.03 -7.23
CA ASP A 36 -11.49 35.93 -8.14
C ASP A 36 -10.66 34.67 -7.85
N THR A 37 -11.35 33.53 -7.69
CA THR A 37 -10.72 32.24 -7.37
C THR A 37 -11.17 31.11 -8.29
N MET A 38 -10.28 30.13 -8.48
CA MET A 38 -10.57 28.92 -9.24
C MET A 38 -10.24 27.68 -8.41
N ASN A 39 -11.22 26.78 -8.30
CA ASN A 39 -11.08 25.49 -7.63
C ASN A 39 -10.91 24.37 -8.67
N TYR A 40 -10.07 23.37 -8.37
CA TYR A 40 -9.90 22.19 -9.22
C TYR A 40 -9.40 21.01 -8.41
N ASN A 41 -9.66 19.81 -8.91
CA ASN A 41 -9.11 18.58 -8.36
C ASN A 41 -7.87 18.16 -9.17
N PRO A 42 -6.69 18.02 -8.56
CA PRO A 42 -5.50 17.54 -9.25
C PRO A 42 -5.60 16.03 -9.52
N VAL A 43 -5.07 15.58 -10.66
CA VAL A 43 -4.92 14.17 -11.00
C VAL A 43 -3.47 13.92 -11.42
N ASP A 44 -2.79 13.01 -10.74
CA ASP A 44 -1.43 12.60 -11.04
C ASP A 44 -1.42 11.16 -11.57
N VAL A 45 -0.80 10.94 -12.73
CA VAL A 45 -0.64 9.61 -13.35
C VAL A 45 0.84 9.28 -13.47
N PHE A 46 1.26 8.13 -12.95
CA PHE A 46 2.61 7.61 -13.04
C PHE A 46 2.67 6.48 -14.08
N ILE A 47 3.45 6.70 -15.12
CA ILE A 47 3.63 5.75 -16.22
C ILE A 47 5.08 5.25 -16.17
N ALA A 48 5.25 3.92 -16.09
CA ALA A 48 6.59 3.33 -16.14
C ALA A 48 7.23 3.68 -17.50
N TYR A 49 8.37 4.35 -17.44
CA TYR A 49 9.07 4.81 -18.64
C TYR A 49 10.58 4.69 -18.38
N PRO A 50 11.35 4.01 -19.26
CA PRO A 50 12.80 3.99 -19.16
C PRO A 50 13.32 5.38 -19.58
N ILE A 51 13.39 6.30 -18.62
CA ILE A 51 13.83 7.70 -18.85
C ILE A 51 15.35 7.75 -19.12
N SER A 52 16.11 6.77 -18.62
CA SER A 52 17.54 6.61 -18.85
C SER A 52 17.96 5.15 -18.77
N ASP A 53 19.18 4.85 -19.23
CA ASP A 53 19.79 3.52 -19.11
C ASP A 53 20.02 3.08 -17.65
N ASP A 54 19.99 4.02 -16.69
CA ASP A 54 20.13 3.75 -15.26
C ASP A 54 18.82 3.29 -14.60
N CYS A 55 17.69 3.39 -15.30
CA CYS A 55 16.39 3.01 -14.78
C CYS A 55 16.28 1.48 -14.66
N ILE A 56 16.06 0.99 -13.45
CA ILE A 56 15.88 -0.44 -13.21
C ILE A 56 14.41 -0.86 -13.31
N SER A 57 14.18 -2.12 -13.66
CA SER A 57 12.83 -2.65 -13.85
C SER A 57 12.03 -2.66 -12.54
N GLY A 58 10.76 -2.25 -12.61
CA GLY A 58 9.81 -2.39 -11.50
C GLY A 58 9.52 -3.84 -11.10
N ASP A 59 9.88 -4.82 -11.94
CA ASP A 59 9.85 -6.25 -11.59
C ASP A 59 10.99 -6.67 -10.65
N THR A 60 11.94 -5.77 -10.34
CA THR A 60 12.99 -6.03 -9.35
C THR A 60 12.37 -6.27 -7.97
N GLU A 61 12.67 -7.42 -7.38
CA GLU A 61 12.25 -7.72 -6.02
C GLU A 61 13.05 -6.90 -4.99
N VAL A 62 12.34 -6.34 -4.02
CA VAL A 62 12.92 -5.61 -2.90
C VAL A 62 12.33 -6.11 -1.60
N THR A 63 13.14 -6.12 -0.54
CA THR A 63 12.68 -6.47 0.80
C THR A 63 12.55 -5.20 1.65
N ILE A 64 11.32 -4.91 2.10
CA ILE A 64 11.00 -3.76 2.96
C ILE A 64 10.21 -4.21 4.18
N LEU A 65 10.05 -3.33 5.17
CA LEU A 65 9.02 -3.54 6.20
C LEU A 65 7.64 -3.54 5.54
N HIS A 66 6.81 -4.53 5.85
CA HIS A 66 5.49 -4.66 5.24
C HIS A 66 4.60 -3.47 5.64
N PRO A 67 4.29 -2.53 4.72
CA PRO A 67 3.70 -1.25 5.13
C PRO A 67 2.30 -1.41 5.73
N LEU A 68 1.47 -2.28 5.15
CA LEU A 68 0.13 -2.54 5.67
C LEU A 68 0.13 -3.22 7.05
N ILE A 69 0.97 -4.24 7.28
CA ILE A 69 1.08 -4.88 8.60
C ILE A 69 1.48 -3.84 9.66
N VAL A 70 2.53 -3.06 9.38
CA VAL A 70 3.02 -2.03 10.30
C VAL A 70 1.96 -0.95 10.54
N GLY A 71 1.31 -0.46 9.50
CA GLY A 71 0.24 0.53 9.59
C GLY A 71 -0.96 0.04 10.40
N MET A 72 -1.41 -1.19 10.16
CA MET A 72 -2.52 -1.81 10.87
C MET A 72 -2.19 -2.02 12.35
N VAL A 73 -1.03 -2.59 12.67
CA VAL A 73 -0.60 -2.83 14.07
C VAL A 73 -0.46 -1.51 14.81
N ASN A 74 0.18 -0.50 14.23
CA ASN A 74 0.33 0.81 14.85
C ASN A 74 -1.03 1.52 15.08
N THR A 75 -1.93 1.42 14.10
CA THR A 75 -3.29 2.00 14.22
C THR A 75 -4.06 1.35 15.36
N VAL A 76 -4.03 0.02 15.44
CA VAL A 76 -4.74 -0.74 16.47
C VAL A 76 -4.10 -0.53 17.84
N ASN A 77 -2.77 -0.51 17.94
CA ASN A 77 -2.06 -0.21 19.19
C ASN A 77 -2.48 1.16 19.75
N ARG A 78 -2.62 2.15 18.87
CA ARG A 78 -3.03 3.51 19.26
C ARG A 78 -4.52 3.62 19.61
N GLN A 79 -5.41 3.00 18.83
CA GLN A 79 -6.85 3.23 18.94
C GLN A 79 -7.60 2.17 19.75
N LYS A 80 -7.17 0.90 19.67
CA LYS A 80 -7.85 -0.27 20.24
C LYS A 80 -6.83 -1.32 20.70
N PRO A 81 -5.95 -1.02 21.67
CA PRO A 81 -4.84 -1.92 22.04
C PRO A 81 -5.31 -3.30 22.52
N ALA A 82 -6.50 -3.41 23.11
CA ALA A 82 -7.12 -4.68 23.50
C ALA A 82 -7.35 -5.65 22.32
N MET A 83 -7.37 -5.14 21.08
CA MET A 83 -7.60 -5.92 19.86
C MET A 83 -6.31 -6.39 19.18
N LEU A 84 -5.12 -6.10 19.74
CA LEU A 84 -3.84 -6.47 19.13
C LEU A 84 -3.69 -7.98 18.92
N ASN A 85 -4.15 -8.80 19.87
CA ASN A 85 -4.09 -10.25 19.74
C ASN A 85 -4.96 -10.76 18.58
N LEU A 86 -6.12 -10.13 18.33
CA LEU A 86 -6.97 -10.46 17.19
C LEU A 86 -6.25 -10.15 15.88
N VAL A 87 -5.63 -8.97 15.79
CA VAL A 87 -4.90 -8.52 14.60
C VAL A 87 -3.68 -9.39 14.33
N ALA A 88 -2.93 -9.77 15.36
CA ALA A 88 -1.81 -10.69 15.22
C ALA A 88 -2.25 -12.05 14.64
N LYS A 89 -3.39 -12.59 15.10
CA LYS A 89 -3.97 -13.82 14.54
C LYS A 89 -4.46 -13.62 13.10
N ALA A 90 -5.08 -12.49 12.80
CA ALA A 90 -5.55 -12.17 11.46
C ALA A 90 -4.41 -12.06 10.45
N ILE A 91 -3.30 -11.39 10.81
CA ILE A 91 -2.09 -11.29 9.97
C ILE A 91 -1.57 -12.67 9.58
N LYS A 92 -1.51 -13.61 10.54
CA LYS A 92 -1.12 -14.99 10.26
C LYS A 92 -2.09 -15.68 9.30
N SER A 93 -3.36 -15.33 9.30
CA SER A 93 -4.32 -15.92 8.39
C SER A 93 -4.19 -15.34 6.97
N ILE A 94 -4.34 -14.03 6.84
CA ILE A 94 -4.44 -13.32 5.54
C ILE A 94 -3.11 -13.30 4.75
N TYR A 95 -1.99 -13.60 5.42
CA TYR A 95 -0.65 -13.71 4.80
C TYR A 95 -0.01 -15.09 4.97
N LYS A 96 -0.80 -16.14 5.29
CA LYS A 96 -0.33 -17.54 5.33
C LYS A 96 0.88 -17.77 6.27
N ASP A 97 0.74 -17.29 7.51
CA ASP A 97 1.69 -17.36 8.62
C ASP A 97 3.09 -16.85 8.23
N PRO A 98 3.22 -15.54 7.93
CA PRO A 98 4.47 -14.98 7.45
C PRO A 98 5.54 -15.11 8.53
N GLN A 99 6.73 -15.56 8.13
CA GLN A 99 7.87 -15.79 9.04
C GLN A 99 8.47 -14.49 9.58
N SER A 100 8.17 -13.35 8.94
CA SER A 100 8.70 -12.05 9.31
C SER A 100 7.71 -10.91 9.03
N VAL A 101 7.95 -9.75 9.65
CA VAL A 101 7.25 -8.49 9.36
C VAL A 101 7.74 -7.83 8.05
N TYR A 102 8.73 -8.43 7.38
CA TYR A 102 9.25 -7.94 6.13
C TYR A 102 8.49 -8.55 4.96
N LEU A 103 8.23 -7.72 3.96
CA LEU A 103 7.68 -8.09 2.67
C LEU A 103 8.82 -8.15 1.66
N THR A 104 8.87 -9.23 0.87
CA THR A 104 9.65 -9.27 -0.37
C THR A 104 8.66 -9.35 -1.53
N ALA A 105 8.67 -8.34 -2.39
CA ALA A 105 7.79 -8.24 -3.54
C ALA A 105 8.45 -7.38 -4.62
N LYS A 106 7.88 -7.38 -5.82
CA LYS A 106 8.33 -6.48 -6.89
C LYS A 106 8.10 -5.03 -6.51
N ALA A 107 9.01 -4.15 -6.88
CA ALA A 107 8.88 -2.73 -6.61
C ALA A 107 7.56 -2.15 -7.17
N LYS A 108 7.14 -2.60 -8.36
CA LYS A 108 5.86 -2.17 -8.95
C LYS A 108 4.63 -2.63 -8.16
N ASP A 109 4.67 -3.79 -7.52
CA ASP A 109 3.55 -4.32 -6.71
C ASP A 109 3.40 -3.50 -5.42
N ILE A 110 4.52 -3.12 -4.81
CA ILE A 110 4.57 -2.28 -3.61
C ILE A 110 4.08 -0.86 -3.93
N LEU A 111 4.51 -0.29 -5.06
CA LEU A 111 4.21 1.09 -5.42
C LEU A 111 2.81 1.24 -6.02
N PHE A 112 2.44 0.42 -7.01
CA PHE A 112 1.28 0.68 -7.85
C PHE A 112 0.31 -0.51 -7.96
N ASP A 113 0.80 -1.71 -8.29
CA ASP A 113 -0.08 -2.81 -8.73
C ASP A 113 -0.92 -3.35 -7.58
N SER A 114 -0.38 -4.23 -6.74
CA SER A 114 -0.93 -4.64 -5.43
C SER A 114 -0.08 -5.73 -4.78
N VAL A 115 0.13 -5.61 -3.47
CA VAL A 115 0.41 -6.72 -2.56
C VAL A 115 -0.93 -7.31 -2.13
N VAL A 116 -1.15 -8.60 -2.41
CA VAL A 116 -2.43 -9.28 -2.20
C VAL A 116 -2.66 -9.58 -0.71
N ILE A 117 -3.89 -9.31 -0.27
CA ILE A 117 -4.42 -9.66 1.04
C ILE A 117 -5.46 -10.76 0.83
N ASP A 118 -5.19 -11.96 1.36
CA ASP A 118 -6.10 -13.10 1.23
C ASP A 118 -7.26 -12.99 2.22
N CYS A 119 -8.43 -12.63 1.70
CA CYS A 119 -9.69 -12.56 2.44
C CYS A 119 -10.60 -13.78 2.22
N SER A 120 -10.09 -14.86 1.61
CA SER A 120 -10.80 -16.14 1.50
C SER A 120 -10.75 -16.98 2.79
N VAL A 121 -10.00 -16.50 3.79
CA VAL A 121 -9.76 -17.18 5.05
C VAL A 121 -11.03 -17.40 5.88
N LYS A 122 -11.09 -18.55 6.57
CA LYS A 122 -12.30 -19.01 7.26
C LYS A 122 -12.34 -18.67 8.74
N ASP A 123 -11.20 -18.40 9.36
CA ASP A 123 -11.14 -18.10 10.80
C ASP A 123 -11.74 -16.72 11.11
N PHE A 124 -12.22 -16.57 12.35
CA PHE A 124 -12.88 -15.35 12.80
C PHE A 124 -11.98 -14.11 12.69
N ALA A 125 -10.70 -14.22 13.01
CA ALA A 125 -9.81 -13.07 13.07
C ALA A 125 -9.52 -12.52 11.67
N GLY A 126 -9.20 -13.40 10.72
CA GLY A 126 -9.01 -13.05 9.32
C GLY A 126 -10.25 -12.38 8.72
N LYS A 127 -11.44 -12.98 8.92
CA LYS A 127 -12.71 -12.40 8.45
C LYS A 127 -12.98 -11.02 9.03
N ALA A 128 -12.83 -10.85 10.35
CA ALA A 128 -13.11 -9.59 11.03
C ALA A 128 -12.22 -8.45 10.50
N VAL A 129 -10.91 -8.72 10.32
CA VAL A 129 -9.98 -7.73 9.74
C VAL A 129 -10.32 -7.44 8.28
N CYS A 130 -10.59 -8.45 7.46
CA CYS A 130 -10.98 -8.24 6.07
C CYS A 130 -12.26 -7.41 5.93
N THR A 131 -13.27 -7.64 6.78
CA THR A 131 -14.47 -6.79 6.82
C THR A 131 -14.10 -5.35 7.16
N GLN A 132 -13.30 -5.13 8.19
CA GLN A 132 -12.88 -3.78 8.59
C GLN A 132 -12.09 -3.06 7.48
N LEU A 133 -11.20 -3.78 6.79
CA LEU A 133 -10.43 -3.24 5.67
C LEU A 133 -11.35 -2.83 4.51
N ARG A 134 -12.37 -3.62 4.17
CA ARG A 134 -13.35 -3.26 3.12
C ARG A 134 -14.17 -2.03 3.48
N THR A 135 -14.52 -1.87 4.75
CA THR A 135 -15.39 -0.77 5.20
C THR A 135 -14.62 0.54 5.38
N GLU A 136 -13.43 0.50 6.00
CA GLU A 136 -12.71 1.71 6.39
C GLU A 136 -11.57 2.08 5.44
N ALA A 137 -10.89 1.10 4.85
CA ALA A 137 -9.72 1.35 4.02
C ALA A 137 -10.14 1.53 2.56
N LYS A 138 -10.77 2.66 2.27
CA LYS A 138 -11.30 3.03 0.94
C LYS A 138 -10.25 3.04 -0.17
N ASP A 139 -8.99 3.20 0.23
CA ASP A 139 -7.85 3.20 -0.70
C ASP A 139 -7.36 1.79 -1.04
N LEU A 140 -7.89 0.71 -0.42
CA LEU A 140 -7.55 -0.64 -0.87
C LEU A 140 -8.26 -0.98 -2.18
N LYS A 141 -7.52 -1.59 -3.09
CA LYS A 141 -8.07 -2.08 -4.36
C LYS A 141 -8.89 -3.34 -4.11
N HIS A 142 -10.12 -3.38 -4.59
CA HIS A 142 -10.91 -4.61 -4.64
C HIS A 142 -10.45 -5.44 -5.85
N LEU A 143 -9.69 -6.52 -5.60
CA LEU A 143 -9.20 -7.41 -6.66
C LEU A 143 -10.24 -8.47 -7.02
N SER A 144 -10.92 -9.00 -6.00
CA SER A 144 -12.02 -9.95 -6.14
C SER A 144 -12.92 -9.92 -4.88
N ASP A 145 -13.97 -10.75 -4.87
CA ASP A 145 -14.83 -10.94 -3.69
C ASP A 145 -14.03 -11.40 -2.46
N THR A 146 -12.90 -12.06 -2.69
CA THR A 146 -12.08 -12.68 -1.65
C THR A 146 -10.67 -12.12 -1.55
N GLU A 147 -10.30 -11.13 -2.36
CA GLU A 147 -8.95 -10.54 -2.35
C GLU A 147 -9.00 -9.02 -2.36
N LEU A 148 -8.13 -8.44 -1.53
CA LEU A 148 -7.86 -7.00 -1.53
C LEU A 148 -6.41 -6.77 -1.96
N GLY A 149 -6.16 -5.60 -2.54
CA GLY A 149 -4.87 -5.17 -3.02
C GLY A 149 -4.39 -3.94 -2.27
N PHE A 150 -3.18 -4.01 -1.71
CA PHE A 150 -2.52 -2.87 -1.10
C PHE A 150 -1.35 -2.41 -1.97
N SER A 151 -1.29 -1.12 -2.29
CA SER A 151 -0.11 -0.47 -2.85
C SER A 151 -0.02 0.96 -2.33
N LEU A 152 1.17 1.54 -2.31
CA LEU A 152 1.42 2.85 -1.69
C LEU A 152 0.83 4.02 -2.50
N LEU A 153 0.93 3.94 -3.82
CA LEU A 153 0.57 5.00 -4.76
C LEU A 153 -0.54 4.57 -5.72
N GLY A 154 -0.79 3.27 -5.89
CA GLY A 154 -1.84 2.75 -6.78
C GLY A 154 -3.22 3.38 -6.55
N PRO A 155 -3.70 3.58 -5.31
CA PRO A 155 -5.02 4.17 -5.06
C PRO A 155 -5.15 5.63 -5.48
N LYS A 156 -4.00 6.33 -5.59
CA LYS A 156 -3.92 7.74 -6.00
C LYS A 156 -3.61 7.89 -7.49
N ASN A 157 -3.09 6.85 -8.12
CA ASN A 157 -2.61 6.90 -9.50
C ASN A 157 -3.77 7.05 -10.48
N GLY A 158 -3.87 8.20 -11.13
CA GLY A 158 -4.95 8.52 -12.07
C GLY A 158 -6.31 8.76 -11.42
N THR A 159 -6.35 9.01 -10.12
CA THR A 159 -7.58 9.37 -9.40
C THR A 159 -7.56 10.85 -9.01
N PRO A 160 -8.67 11.59 -9.15
CA PRO A 160 -8.76 12.94 -8.64
C PRO A 160 -8.49 13.00 -7.13
N GLY A 161 -7.62 13.93 -6.73
CA GLY A 161 -7.46 14.34 -5.34
C GLY A 161 -8.82 14.75 -4.77
N LYS A 162 -9.07 14.33 -3.54
CA LYS A 162 -10.23 14.76 -2.75
C LYS A 162 -9.83 15.88 -1.80
#